data_AF-A0A522E3S1-F1
#
_entry.id   AF-A0A522E3S1-F1
#
_cell.length_a   1.000
_cell.length_b   1.000
_cell.length_c   1.000
_cell.angle_alpha   90.00
_cell.angle_beta   90.00
_cell.angle_gamma   90.00
#
_symmetry.space_group_name_H-M   'P 1'
#
loop_
_entity.id
_entity.type
_entity.pdbx_description
1 polymer ?
#
loop_
_entity_poly.entity_id
_entity_poly.type
_entity_poly.pdbx_seq_one_letter_code
_entity_poly.pdbx_strand_id
1 'polypeptide(L)'
;MIPEEDKDFERQVVSKDSLRKFGFESLDEFNSFRYSDYCFQKFIEAAKKESYFHNTIFVFIGDHGVSGNAEAIYPSTWTTQRLTDEHVPLLFYAPYLLAPERRTEVVSQIDVLPTIAGMLQQPYVNTTLGRNLLQTDKGKDYAFIINHDEGRIGIVTDSYYFVKNINFPEEQLYLVNVGINSLSLQQQDSIKKEMSEVTTAMYETAKWMLMNNK
;
A
#
# COMPACT_ATOMS: atom_id res chain seq x y z
N MET A 1 -2.49 7.73 25.53
CA MET A 1 -2.78 7.23 26.90
C MET A 1 -3.52 5.93 26.72
N ILE A 2 -3.18 4.89 27.48
CA ILE A 2 -3.88 3.59 27.42
C ILE A 2 -5.14 3.70 28.29
N PRO A 3 -6.32 3.31 27.79
CA PRO A 3 -7.56 3.30 28.56
C PRO A 3 -7.45 2.44 29.82
N GLU A 4 -8.20 2.79 30.86
CA GLU A 4 -8.13 2.08 32.14
C GLU A 4 -8.64 0.63 32.05
N GLU A 5 -9.46 0.33 31.06
CA GLU A 5 -10.01 -1.00 30.79
C GLU A 5 -8.97 -1.98 30.21
N ASP A 6 -7.92 -1.48 29.54
CA ASP A 6 -6.89 -2.29 28.87
C ASP A 6 -5.72 -2.64 29.79
N LYS A 7 -6.05 -3.15 30.99
CA LYS A 7 -5.06 -3.41 32.06
C LYS A 7 -4.10 -4.56 31.73
N ASP A 8 -4.47 -5.44 30.80
CA ASP A 8 -3.66 -6.57 30.37
C ASP A 8 -2.69 -6.24 29.23
N PHE A 9 -2.73 -5.02 28.69
CA PHE A 9 -1.68 -4.57 27.78
C PHE A 9 -0.42 -4.16 28.56
N GLU A 10 0.67 -4.89 28.32
CA GLU A 10 1.97 -4.56 28.90
C GLU A 10 2.88 -3.87 27.88
N ARG A 11 3.38 -2.69 28.24
CA ARG A 11 4.44 -2.00 27.48
C ARG A 11 5.73 -2.82 27.53
N GLN A 12 6.42 -2.87 26.40
CA GLN A 12 7.73 -3.51 26.31
C GLN A 12 8.83 -2.46 26.24
N VAL A 13 9.98 -2.82 26.80
CA VAL A 13 11.22 -2.04 26.70
C VAL A 13 12.19 -2.83 25.82
N VAL A 14 12.59 -2.23 24.72
CA VAL A 14 13.57 -2.79 23.78
C VAL A 14 14.75 -1.84 23.62
N SER A 15 15.90 -2.37 23.19
CA SER A 15 17.11 -1.55 23.01
C SER A 15 16.94 -0.55 21.87
N LYS A 16 17.65 0.58 21.93
CA LYS A 16 17.68 1.57 20.83
C LYS A 16 18.18 0.95 19.52
N ASP A 17 19.12 0.02 19.59
CA ASP A 17 19.62 -0.69 18.41
C ASP A 17 18.54 -1.58 17.78
N SER A 18 17.71 -2.22 18.60
CA SER A 18 16.56 -2.99 18.11
C SER A 18 15.52 -2.09 17.45
N LEU A 19 15.20 -0.94 18.06
CA LEU A 19 14.25 0.03 17.48
C LEU A 19 14.73 0.48 16.09
N ARG A 20 15.98 0.94 16.00
CA ARG A 20 16.61 1.38 14.75
C ARG A 20 16.65 0.29 13.69
N LYS A 21 16.99 -0.95 14.07
CA LYS A 21 17.06 -2.09 13.15
C LYS A 21 15.70 -2.36 12.48
N PHE A 22 14.60 -2.11 13.17
CA PHE A 22 13.25 -2.36 12.67
C PHE A 22 12.49 -1.08 12.29
N GLY A 23 13.20 0.05 12.15
CA GLY A 23 12.63 1.29 11.62
C GLY A 23 11.81 2.13 12.61
N PHE A 24 11.85 1.83 13.91
CA PHE A 24 11.19 2.66 14.93
C PHE A 24 12.11 3.80 15.39
N GLU A 25 11.56 5.01 15.45
CA GLU A 25 12.24 6.22 15.92
C GLU A 25 12.31 6.27 17.45
N SER A 26 11.31 5.71 18.14
CA SER A 26 11.22 5.74 19.59
C SER A 26 10.55 4.53 20.22
N LEU A 27 10.76 4.36 21.54
CA LEU A 27 10.08 3.32 22.31
C LEU A 27 8.58 3.59 22.43
N ASP A 28 8.17 4.85 22.42
CA ASP A 28 6.77 5.25 22.49
C ASP A 28 6.05 4.93 21.18
N GLU A 29 6.65 5.22 20.03
CA GLU A 29 6.15 4.81 18.72
C GLU A 29 6.00 3.28 18.63
N PHE A 30 7.04 2.53 18.98
CA PHE A 30 6.99 1.06 19.00
C PHE A 30 5.83 0.52 19.85
N ASN A 31 5.66 1.06 21.06
CA ASN A 31 4.55 0.64 21.93
C ASN A 31 3.19 1.12 21.42
N SER A 32 3.13 2.18 20.62
CA SER A 32 1.88 2.65 19.99
C SER A 32 1.42 1.67 18.92
N PHE A 33 2.32 1.17 18.08
CA PHE A 33 2.01 0.09 17.14
C PHE A 33 1.63 -1.22 17.85
N ARG A 34 2.33 -1.59 18.93
CA ARG A 34 1.95 -2.75 19.75
C ARG A 34 0.56 -2.62 20.37
N TYR A 35 0.23 -1.42 20.83
CA TYR A 35 -1.09 -1.16 21.40
C TYR A 35 -2.18 -1.24 20.32
N SER A 36 -1.92 -0.73 19.11
CA SER A 36 -2.83 -0.90 17.96
C SER A 36 -3.08 -2.38 17.62
N ASP A 37 -2.02 -3.20 17.57
CA ASP A 37 -2.11 -4.65 17.36
C ASP A 37 -2.92 -5.36 18.46
N TYR A 38 -2.70 -4.97 19.73
CA TYR A 38 -3.52 -5.43 20.86
C TYR A 38 -5.01 -5.08 20.68
N CYS A 39 -5.33 -3.87 20.24
CA CYS A 39 -6.71 -3.47 19.96
C CYS A 39 -7.34 -4.32 18.85
N PHE A 40 -6.60 -4.64 17.78
CA PHE A 40 -7.07 -5.54 16.73
C PHE A 40 -7.31 -6.95 17.27
N GLN A 41 -6.44 -7.47 18.13
CA GLN A 41 -6.66 -8.74 18.80
C GLN A 41 -7.97 -8.74 19.59
N LYS A 42 -8.19 -7.74 20.46
CA LYS A 42 -9.43 -7.62 21.25
C LYS A 42 -10.66 -7.50 20.37
N PHE A 43 -10.60 -6.71 19.31
CA PHE A 43 -11.67 -6.58 18.33
C PHE A 43 -12.03 -7.93 17.69
N ILE A 44 -11.04 -8.69 17.21
CA ILE A 44 -11.27 -10.00 16.61
C ILE A 44 -11.75 -11.03 17.65
N GLU A 45 -11.22 -11.01 18.88
CA GLU A 45 -11.68 -11.90 19.96
C GLU A 45 -13.13 -11.64 20.37
N ALA A 46 -13.57 -10.38 20.36
CA ALA A 46 -14.97 -10.03 20.54
C ALA A 46 -15.81 -10.50 19.35
N ALA A 47 -15.38 -10.19 18.12
CA ALA A 47 -16.09 -10.58 16.90
C ALA A 47 -16.27 -12.09 16.78
N LYS A 48 -15.29 -12.91 17.21
CA LYS A 48 -15.38 -14.38 17.25
C LYS A 48 -16.56 -14.93 18.05
N LYS A 49 -17.11 -14.15 18.99
CA LYS A 49 -18.27 -14.54 19.81
C LYS A 49 -19.60 -14.26 19.11
N GLU A 50 -19.57 -13.46 18.05
CA GLU A 50 -20.77 -13.01 17.34
C GLU A 50 -21.16 -13.98 16.22
N SER A 51 -22.47 -14.08 15.97
CA SER A 51 -23.01 -14.99 14.96
C SER A 51 -22.54 -14.69 13.53
N TYR A 52 -22.17 -13.44 13.22
CA TYR A 52 -21.72 -13.04 11.89
C TYR A 52 -20.28 -13.46 11.56
N PHE A 53 -19.47 -13.85 12.54
CA PHE A 53 -18.02 -14.01 12.36
C PHE A 53 -17.63 -14.97 11.23
N HIS A 54 -18.34 -16.09 11.13
CA HIS A 54 -18.07 -17.14 10.14
C HIS A 54 -18.36 -16.71 8.69
N ASN A 55 -19.14 -15.64 8.51
CA ASN A 55 -19.53 -15.09 7.21
C ASN A 55 -19.17 -13.60 7.10
N THR A 56 -18.03 -13.21 7.68
CA THR A 56 -17.54 -11.83 7.63
C THR A 56 -16.13 -11.78 7.08
N ILE A 57 -15.88 -10.81 6.20
CA ILE A 57 -14.55 -10.47 5.72
C ILE A 57 -14.13 -9.18 6.42
N PHE A 58 -13.12 -9.26 7.29
CA PHE A 58 -12.50 -8.11 7.91
C PHE A 58 -11.37 -7.60 7.00
N VAL A 59 -11.36 -6.31 6.70
CA VAL A 59 -10.31 -5.70 5.87
C VAL A 59 -9.57 -4.68 6.72
N PHE A 60 -8.32 -4.97 7.04
CA PHE A 60 -7.43 -4.06 7.75
C PHE A 60 -6.52 -3.37 6.73
N ILE A 61 -6.50 -2.04 6.75
CA ILE A 61 -5.74 -1.24 5.81
C ILE A 61 -5.22 0.03 6.47
N GLY A 62 -3.99 0.42 6.17
CA GLY A 62 -3.48 1.74 6.52
C GLY A 62 -3.96 2.82 5.55
N ASP A 63 -4.15 4.04 6.03
CA ASP A 63 -4.49 5.19 5.20
C ASP A 63 -3.25 5.73 4.45
N HIS A 64 -2.14 5.88 5.17
CA HIS A 64 -0.83 6.20 4.63
C HIS A 64 0.27 5.56 5.50
N GLY A 65 1.47 5.49 4.95
CA GLY A 65 2.64 5.01 5.67
C GLY A 65 3.28 6.11 6.54
N VAL A 66 4.43 5.78 7.11
CA VAL A 66 5.20 6.71 7.97
C VAL A 66 6.53 6.98 7.30
N SER A 67 6.88 8.26 7.17
CA SER A 67 8.19 8.67 6.69
C SER A 67 9.26 8.22 7.68
N GLY A 68 10.30 7.55 7.20
CA GLY A 68 11.36 7.06 8.06
C GLY A 68 12.50 6.45 7.28
N ASN A 69 13.55 6.02 8.00
CA ASN A 69 14.64 5.29 7.39
C ASN A 69 14.26 3.80 7.26
N ALA A 70 14.09 3.37 6.01
CA ALA A 70 13.72 2.00 5.67
C ALA A 70 14.89 1.17 5.12
N GLU A 71 16.13 1.69 5.14
CA GLU A 71 17.31 1.08 4.50
C GLU A 71 17.70 -0.27 5.13
N ALA A 72 17.23 -0.55 6.35
CA ALA A 72 17.41 -1.85 6.99
C ALA A 72 16.58 -2.98 6.34
N ILE A 73 15.54 -2.63 5.57
CA ILE A 73 14.55 -3.57 5.02
C ILE A 73 14.47 -3.44 3.49
N TYR A 74 14.54 -2.21 2.96
CA TYR A 74 14.34 -1.88 1.56
C TYR A 74 15.55 -1.19 0.93
N PRO A 75 15.70 -1.21 -0.41
CA PRO A 75 16.67 -0.36 -1.10
C PRO A 75 16.56 1.11 -0.70
N SER A 76 17.67 1.85 -0.74
CA SER A 76 17.73 3.28 -0.36
C SER A 76 16.74 4.17 -1.14
N THR A 77 16.31 3.74 -2.33
CA THR A 77 15.23 4.39 -3.08
C THR A 77 13.93 4.52 -2.29
N TRP A 78 13.59 3.56 -1.43
CA TRP A 78 12.37 3.62 -0.63
C TRP A 78 12.39 4.76 0.37
N THR A 79 13.53 4.99 1.02
CA THR A 79 13.75 6.13 1.91
C THR A 79 13.87 7.44 1.12
N THR A 80 14.74 7.49 0.11
CA THR A 80 15.06 8.74 -0.62
C THR A 80 13.93 9.23 -1.52
N GLN A 81 13.06 8.34 -2.00
CA GLN A 81 11.87 8.67 -2.80
C GLN A 81 10.57 8.54 -2.00
N ARG A 82 10.67 8.38 -0.67
CA ARG A 82 9.53 8.37 0.27
C ARG A 82 8.43 7.33 -0.08
N LEU A 83 8.81 6.19 -0.65
CA LEU A 83 7.85 5.11 -0.94
C LEU A 83 7.26 4.49 0.33
N THR A 84 7.95 4.62 1.46
CA THR A 84 7.42 4.24 2.77
C THR A 84 6.16 4.99 3.18
N ASP A 85 5.97 6.19 2.64
CA ASP A 85 4.81 7.03 2.96
C ASP A 85 3.53 6.49 2.30
N GLU A 86 3.68 5.63 1.29
CA GLU A 86 2.59 5.05 0.50
C GLU A 86 2.43 3.54 0.74
N HIS A 87 3.43 2.89 1.34
CA HIS A 87 3.43 1.44 1.55
C HIS A 87 2.79 1.07 2.89
N VAL A 88 1.50 0.72 2.82
CA VAL A 88 0.66 0.42 3.98
C VAL A 88 0.35 -1.07 4.11
N PRO A 89 0.05 -1.56 5.34
CA PRO A 89 -0.48 -2.92 5.49
C PRO A 89 -1.84 -3.04 4.82
N LEU A 90 -2.09 -4.20 4.21
CA LEU A 90 -3.39 -4.63 3.70
C LEU A 90 -3.60 -6.10 4.05
N LEU A 91 -4.63 -6.40 4.86
CA LEU A 91 -4.97 -7.75 5.27
C LEU A 91 -6.47 -7.99 5.12
N PHE A 92 -6.81 -8.99 4.32
CA PHE A 92 -8.14 -9.59 4.29
C PHE A 92 -8.16 -10.77 5.27
N TYR A 93 -8.94 -10.67 6.34
CA TYR A 93 -9.08 -11.69 7.37
C TYR A 93 -10.49 -12.27 7.36
N ALA A 94 -10.61 -13.53 6.93
CA ALA A 94 -11.87 -14.28 6.93
C ALA A 94 -11.57 -15.78 7.01
N PRO A 95 -11.20 -16.31 8.19
CA PRO A 95 -10.61 -17.65 8.32
C PRO A 95 -11.54 -18.82 7.91
N TYR A 96 -12.85 -18.56 7.81
CA TYR A 96 -13.84 -19.53 7.34
C TYR A 96 -14.14 -19.44 5.84
N LEU A 97 -13.70 -18.37 5.18
CA LEU A 97 -14.01 -18.07 3.77
C LEU A 97 -12.77 -18.06 2.88
N LEU A 98 -11.60 -17.74 3.44
CA LEU A 98 -10.35 -17.54 2.71
C LEU A 98 -9.28 -18.53 3.19
N ALA A 99 -8.58 -19.13 2.24
CA ALA A 99 -7.33 -19.82 2.53
C ALA A 99 -6.23 -18.79 2.84
N PRO A 100 -5.31 -19.05 3.78
CA PRO A 100 -4.17 -18.18 4.00
C PRO A 100 -3.31 -18.06 2.75
N GLU A 101 -3.05 -16.84 2.32
CA GLU A 101 -2.24 -16.53 1.14
C GLU A 101 -1.41 -15.27 1.40
N ARG A 102 -0.20 -15.23 0.83
CA ARG A 102 0.59 -14.01 0.74
C ARG A 102 0.75 -13.63 -0.72
N ARG A 103 0.38 -12.39 -1.03
CA ARG A 103 0.48 -11.78 -2.35
C ARG A 103 1.57 -10.71 -2.34
N THR A 104 2.30 -10.59 -3.44
CA THR A 104 3.53 -9.76 -3.52
C THR A 104 3.51 -8.76 -4.67
N GLU A 105 2.53 -8.86 -5.55
CA GLU A 105 2.33 -7.87 -6.60
C GLU A 105 2.08 -6.48 -6.03
N VAL A 106 2.45 -5.45 -6.79
CA VAL A 106 2.03 -4.08 -6.51
C VAL A 106 0.52 -3.94 -6.66
N VAL A 107 -0.09 -3.37 -5.63
CA VAL A 107 -1.51 -3.03 -5.55
C VAL A 107 -1.66 -1.62 -5.04
N SER A 108 -2.81 -1.01 -5.30
CA SER A 108 -3.14 0.32 -4.78
C SER A 108 -4.39 0.26 -3.90
N GLN A 109 -4.53 1.23 -2.99
CA GLN A 109 -5.71 1.35 -2.12
C GLN A 109 -7.01 1.44 -2.94
N ILE A 110 -6.98 1.98 -4.16
CA ILE A 110 -8.14 2.03 -5.06
C ILE A 110 -8.64 0.62 -5.47
N ASP A 111 -7.79 -0.40 -5.42
CA ASP A 111 -8.12 -1.78 -5.77
C ASP A 111 -8.95 -2.49 -4.69
N VAL A 112 -8.99 -1.94 -3.47
CA VAL A 112 -9.63 -2.57 -2.31
C VAL A 112 -11.15 -2.72 -2.53
N LEU A 113 -11.81 -1.64 -2.95
CA LEU A 113 -13.25 -1.66 -3.19
C LEU A 113 -13.70 -2.68 -4.24
N PRO A 114 -13.15 -2.68 -5.48
CA PRO A 114 -13.54 -3.68 -6.48
C PRO A 114 -13.12 -5.10 -6.09
N THR A 115 -12.07 -5.27 -5.30
CA THR A 115 -11.69 -6.59 -4.75
C THR A 115 -12.71 -7.10 -3.75
N ILE A 116 -13.17 -6.26 -2.80
CA ILE A 116 -14.25 -6.61 -1.87
C ILE A 116 -15.53 -6.93 -2.65
N ALA A 117 -15.91 -6.11 -3.63
CA ALA A 117 -17.09 -6.37 -4.46
C ALA A 117 -17.00 -7.72 -5.18
N GLY A 118 -15.82 -8.07 -5.71
CA GLY A 118 -15.56 -9.38 -6.30
C GLY A 118 -15.70 -10.56 -5.33
N MET A 119 -15.36 -10.36 -4.06
CA MET A 119 -15.52 -11.38 -3.02
C MET A 119 -16.99 -11.66 -2.65
N LEU A 120 -17.90 -10.71 -2.89
CA LEU A 120 -19.33 -10.88 -2.58
C LEU A 120 -20.06 -11.87 -3.52
N GLN A 121 -19.38 -12.38 -4.55
CA GLN A 121 -19.93 -13.32 -5.55
C GLN A 121 -21.24 -12.82 -6.20
N GLN A 122 -21.41 -11.50 -6.29
CA GLN A 122 -22.51 -10.85 -6.97
C GLN A 122 -22.00 -10.03 -8.16
N PRO A 123 -22.76 -9.92 -9.26
CA PRO A 123 -22.42 -9.01 -10.33
C PRO A 123 -22.32 -7.57 -9.82
N TYR A 124 -21.27 -6.86 -10.21
CA TYR A 124 -21.08 -5.45 -9.89
C TYR A 124 -20.58 -4.69 -11.12
N VAL A 125 -20.90 -3.40 -11.16
CA VAL A 125 -20.32 -2.47 -12.13
C VAL A 125 -19.20 -1.72 -11.41
N ASN A 126 -17.98 -1.79 -11.95
CA ASN A 126 -16.86 -1.02 -11.43
C ASN A 126 -16.69 0.26 -12.24
N THR A 127 -17.12 1.38 -11.67
CA THR A 127 -16.88 2.73 -12.23
C THR A 127 -15.70 3.42 -11.55
N THR A 128 -14.85 2.68 -10.83
CA THR A 128 -13.62 3.20 -10.22
C THR A 128 -12.40 2.89 -11.10
N LEU A 129 -11.26 3.48 -10.75
CA LEU A 129 -9.98 3.17 -11.41
C LEU A 129 -9.30 1.91 -10.89
N GLY A 130 -9.74 1.40 -9.73
CA GLY A 130 -9.15 0.21 -9.14
C GLY A 130 -9.59 -1.05 -9.86
N ARG A 131 -8.87 -2.14 -9.64
CA ARG A 131 -9.17 -3.46 -10.20
C ARG A 131 -9.43 -4.49 -9.12
N ASN A 132 -10.21 -5.51 -9.48
CA ASN A 132 -10.39 -6.67 -8.61
C ASN A 132 -9.14 -7.55 -8.66
N LEU A 133 -8.42 -7.62 -7.55
CA LEU A 133 -7.16 -8.35 -7.44
C LEU A 133 -7.32 -9.86 -7.56
N LEU A 134 -8.54 -10.40 -7.40
CA LEU A 134 -8.80 -11.84 -7.53
C LEU A 134 -8.97 -12.31 -8.98
N GLN A 135 -9.07 -11.39 -9.95
CA GLN A 135 -9.19 -11.74 -11.36
C GLN A 135 -7.83 -12.07 -11.97
N THR A 136 -7.82 -13.06 -12.88
CA THR A 136 -6.62 -13.50 -13.59
C THR A 136 -6.21 -12.54 -14.71
N ASP A 137 -7.16 -11.79 -15.27
CA ASP A 137 -6.93 -10.80 -16.34
C ASP A 137 -7.07 -9.37 -15.78
N LYS A 138 -6.15 -8.99 -14.91
CA LYS A 138 -6.15 -7.70 -14.20
C LYS A 138 -5.17 -6.66 -14.78
N GLY A 139 -4.61 -6.94 -15.97
CA GLY A 139 -3.58 -6.11 -16.58
C GLY A 139 -2.27 -6.09 -15.78
N LYS A 140 -1.50 -5.02 -15.92
CA LYS A 140 -0.19 -4.84 -15.25
C LYS A 140 -0.37 -4.28 -13.84
N ASP A 141 0.51 -4.70 -12.93
CA ASP A 141 0.48 -4.30 -11.53
C ASP A 141 1.12 -2.93 -11.31
N TYR A 142 0.27 -1.94 -10.99
CA TYR A 142 0.62 -0.53 -10.84
C TYR A 142 0.01 0.08 -9.60
N ALA A 143 0.76 0.99 -8.97
CA ALA A 143 0.24 1.93 -7.99
C ALA A 143 0.60 3.35 -8.39
N PHE A 144 -0.40 4.23 -8.51
CA PHE A 144 -0.20 5.63 -8.84
C PHE A 144 0.02 6.44 -7.57
N ILE A 145 1.04 7.31 -7.58
CA ILE A 145 1.40 8.20 -6.48
C ILE A 145 1.31 9.65 -6.97
N ILE A 146 0.81 10.54 -6.10
CA ILE A 146 0.72 11.98 -6.37
C ILE A 146 1.17 12.80 -5.17
N ASN A 147 2.13 13.70 -5.43
CA ASN A 147 2.55 14.73 -4.50
C ASN A 147 2.04 16.07 -5.04
N HIS A 148 0.86 16.48 -4.55
CA HIS A 148 0.13 17.63 -5.10
C HIS A 148 0.92 18.94 -5.05
N ASP A 149 1.59 19.23 -3.94
CA ASP A 149 2.28 20.51 -3.73
C ASP A 149 3.45 20.72 -4.69
N GLU A 150 4.12 19.63 -5.09
CA GLU A 150 5.28 19.66 -5.99
C GLU A 150 4.87 19.48 -7.46
N GLY A 151 3.62 19.11 -7.73
CA GLY A 151 3.16 18.73 -9.07
C GLY A 151 3.79 17.42 -9.57
N ARG A 152 4.28 16.57 -8.66
CA ARG A 152 4.95 15.32 -8.99
C ARG A 152 3.94 14.18 -8.98
N ILE A 153 3.89 13.42 -10.08
CA ILE A 153 3.04 12.23 -10.24
C ILE A 153 3.91 11.04 -10.67
N GLY A 154 3.48 9.83 -10.36
CA GLY A 154 4.27 8.65 -10.69
C GLY A 154 3.52 7.34 -10.63
N ILE A 155 4.19 6.29 -11.11
CA ILE A 155 3.72 4.91 -11.06
C ILE A 155 4.81 4.02 -10.47
N VAL A 156 4.42 3.22 -9.50
CA VAL A 156 5.21 2.13 -8.94
C VAL A 156 4.78 0.81 -9.58
N THR A 157 5.77 -0.02 -9.90
CA THR A 157 5.64 -1.40 -10.36
C THR A 157 6.47 -2.31 -9.45
N ASP A 158 6.41 -3.63 -9.64
CA ASP A 158 7.25 -4.58 -8.88
C ASP A 158 8.77 -4.34 -9.03
N SER A 159 9.17 -3.54 -10.02
CA SER A 159 10.56 -3.32 -10.42
C SER A 159 10.98 -1.86 -10.41
N TYR A 160 10.06 -0.94 -10.72
CA TYR A 160 10.40 0.45 -11.00
C TYR A 160 9.47 1.44 -10.28
N TYR A 161 10.01 2.62 -9.97
CA TYR A 161 9.23 3.80 -9.68
C TYR A 161 9.56 4.87 -10.71
N PHE A 162 8.59 5.20 -11.54
CA PHE A 162 8.68 6.30 -12.50
C PHE A 162 7.97 7.53 -11.94
N VAL A 163 8.58 8.70 -12.10
CA VAL A 163 7.97 9.98 -11.74
C VAL A 163 8.16 11.02 -12.83
N LYS A 164 7.19 11.92 -12.93
CA LYS A 164 7.27 13.11 -13.77
C LYS A 164 6.63 14.32 -13.09
N ASN A 165 7.02 15.51 -13.51
CA ASN A 165 6.36 16.74 -13.11
C ASN A 165 5.29 17.15 -14.13
N ILE A 166 4.15 17.65 -13.65
CA ILE A 166 3.06 18.15 -14.52
C ILE A 166 3.30 19.56 -15.02
N ASN A 167 4.18 20.33 -14.38
CA ASN A 167 4.41 21.75 -14.65
C ASN A 167 5.66 22.01 -15.50
N PHE A 168 6.64 21.11 -15.51
CA PHE A 168 7.90 21.27 -16.24
C PHE A 168 8.47 19.90 -16.69
N PRO A 169 9.33 19.85 -17.73
CA PRO A 169 9.79 18.60 -18.31
C PRO A 169 10.86 17.92 -17.45
N GLU A 170 10.42 17.25 -16.38
CA GLU A 170 11.25 16.40 -15.54
C GLU A 170 10.67 14.98 -15.52
N GLU A 171 11.52 13.99 -15.78
CA GLU A 171 11.19 12.56 -15.68
C GLU A 171 12.34 11.77 -15.07
N GLN A 172 12.04 10.96 -14.07
CA GLN A 172 13.02 10.12 -13.38
C GLN A 172 12.50 8.68 -13.29
N LEU A 173 13.43 7.73 -13.34
CA LEU A 173 13.15 6.30 -13.21
C LEU A 173 14.08 5.73 -12.14
N TYR A 174 13.48 5.07 -11.15
CA TYR A 174 14.19 4.46 -10.04
C TYR A 174 13.93 2.96 -10.00
N LEU A 175 14.93 2.19 -9.60
CA LEU A 175 14.77 0.76 -9.29
C LEU A 175 14.27 0.63 -7.85
N VAL A 176 13.21 -0.14 -7.62
CA VAL A 176 12.62 -0.32 -6.27
C VAL A 176 12.80 -1.72 -5.71
N ASN A 177 13.39 -2.63 -6.50
CA ASN A 177 13.61 -4.02 -6.13
C ASN A 177 15.10 -4.37 -6.24
N VAL A 178 15.59 -5.17 -5.29
CA VAL A 178 16.98 -5.64 -5.17
C VAL A 178 17.38 -6.59 -6.32
N GLY A 179 16.41 -7.18 -7.04
CA GLY A 179 16.68 -8.13 -8.13
C GLY A 179 17.23 -7.53 -9.43
N ILE A 180 17.18 -6.21 -9.60
CA ILE A 180 17.65 -5.52 -10.82
C ILE A 180 18.81 -4.61 -10.44
N ASN A 181 20.01 -4.92 -10.96
CA ASN A 181 21.22 -4.17 -10.63
C ASN A 181 21.47 -2.99 -11.58
N SER A 182 21.04 -3.10 -12.84
CA SER A 182 21.18 -2.03 -13.84
C SER A 182 20.26 -2.26 -15.03
N LEU A 183 19.99 -1.18 -15.76
CA LEU A 183 19.25 -1.18 -17.03
C LEU A 183 20.13 -0.55 -18.10
N SER A 184 20.13 -1.12 -19.32
CA SER A 184 20.74 -0.46 -20.48
C SER A 184 20.00 0.83 -20.80
N LEU A 185 20.64 1.77 -21.51
CA LEU A 185 20.00 3.01 -21.95
C LEU A 185 18.71 2.74 -22.75
N GLN A 186 18.75 1.77 -23.66
CA GLN A 186 17.58 1.37 -24.45
C GLN A 186 16.43 0.84 -23.58
N GLN A 187 16.73 0.06 -22.54
CA GLN A 187 15.72 -0.41 -21.60
C GLN A 187 15.13 0.75 -20.81
N GLN A 188 15.97 1.65 -20.30
CA GLN A 188 15.52 2.84 -19.56
C GLN A 188 14.62 3.72 -20.42
N ASP A 189 15.00 3.99 -21.67
CA ASP A 189 14.21 4.81 -22.59
C ASP A 189 12.85 4.17 -22.89
N SER A 190 12.83 2.85 -23.15
CA SER A 190 11.59 2.11 -23.39
C SER A 190 10.67 2.13 -22.17
N ILE A 191 11.21 1.90 -20.97
CA ILE A 191 10.44 1.88 -19.72
C ILE A 191 9.92 3.29 -19.41
N LYS A 192 10.76 4.33 -19.51
CA LYS A 192 10.33 5.72 -19.28
C LYS A 192 9.21 6.12 -20.21
N LYS A 193 9.32 5.79 -21.50
CA LYS A 193 8.27 6.09 -22.47
C LYS A 193 6.94 5.45 -22.07
N GLU A 194 6.94 4.14 -21.80
CA GLU A 194 5.74 3.43 -21.38
C GLU A 194 5.15 4.03 -20.09
N MET A 195 5.99 4.23 -19.07
CA MET A 195 5.54 4.73 -17.77
C MET A 195 5.05 6.17 -17.84
N SER A 196 5.64 7.02 -18.70
CA SER A 196 5.16 8.39 -18.91
C SER A 196 3.77 8.41 -19.55
N GLU A 197 3.52 7.54 -20.54
CA GLU A 197 2.21 7.37 -21.17
C GLU A 197 1.16 6.91 -20.15
N VAL A 198 1.43 5.85 -19.37
CA VAL A 198 0.49 5.33 -18.37
C VAL A 198 0.26 6.33 -17.24
N THR A 199 1.30 6.98 -16.72
CA THR A 199 1.20 7.98 -15.64
C THR A 199 0.32 9.15 -16.07
N THR A 200 0.50 9.63 -17.30
CA THR A 200 -0.31 10.71 -17.87
C THR A 200 -1.76 10.25 -18.07
N ALA A 201 -1.97 9.03 -18.58
CA ALA A 201 -3.29 8.47 -18.78
C ALA A 201 -4.07 8.33 -17.46
N MET A 202 -3.44 7.81 -16.39
CA MET A 202 -4.07 7.69 -15.08
C MET A 202 -4.45 9.06 -14.51
N TYR A 203 -3.53 10.03 -14.57
CA TYR A 203 -3.78 11.39 -14.08
C TYR A 203 -4.93 12.08 -14.82
N GLU A 204 -4.93 12.07 -16.15
CA GLU A 204 -5.99 12.72 -16.93
C GLU A 204 -7.33 11.97 -16.84
N THR A 205 -7.30 10.63 -16.73
CA THR A 205 -8.53 9.84 -16.51
C THR A 205 -9.14 10.16 -15.16
N ALA A 206 -8.33 10.23 -14.09
CA ALA A 206 -8.81 10.61 -12.76
C ALA A 206 -9.45 12.01 -12.78
N LYS A 207 -8.82 12.99 -13.43
CA LYS A 207 -9.39 14.34 -13.62
C LYS A 207 -10.70 14.32 -14.39
N TRP A 208 -10.76 13.57 -15.49
CA TRP A 208 -11.96 13.47 -16.32
C TRP A 208 -13.13 12.84 -15.55
N MET A 209 -12.86 11.78 -14.77
CA MET A 209 -13.86 11.06 -13.98
C MET A 209 -14.55 11.95 -12.94
N LEU A 210 -13.86 12.94 -12.36
CA LEU A 210 -14.47 13.88 -11.40
C LEU A 210 -15.73 14.58 -11.96
N MET A 211 -15.78 14.80 -13.27
CA MET A 211 -16.89 15.52 -13.92
C MET A 211 -17.79 14.62 -14.77
N ASN A 212 -17.36 13.39 -15.06
CA ASN A 212 -17.99 12.53 -16.07
C ASN A 212 -18.30 11.10 -15.59
N ASN A 213 -17.94 10.74 -14.36
CA ASN A 213 -18.22 9.41 -13.81
C ASN A 213 -19.67 9.33 -13.32
N LYS A 214 -20.58 8.89 -14.19
CA LYS A 214 -22.03 8.75 -13.95
C LYS A 214 -22.42 7.29 -13.76
#